data_AF-I1CJ36-F1
#
_entry.id   AF-I1CJ36-F1
#
_cell.length_a   1.000
_cell.length_b   1.000
_cell.length_c   1.000
_cell.angle_alpha   90.00
_cell.angle_beta   90.00
_cell.angle_gamma   90.00
#
_symmetry.space_group_name_H-M   'P 1'
#
loop_
_entity.id
_entity.type
_entity.pdbx_description
1 polymer ?
#
loop_
_entity_poly.entity_id
_entity_poly.type
_entity_poly.pdbx_seq_one_letter_code
_entity_poly.pdbx_strand_id
1 'polypeptide(L)'
;MSEEEAFWTFVTLITEILPPNIYDVTMEGTNIDQNVLMHLISERHPLVWNRMSPGQSFWACEEQQEGGMPTCSLVTSHWFLTLYINILPIESVLRVWDCLFYEGQTVLFRVALGIFKLNESNILAVDDPLEVFQEIQQPHA
;
A
#
# COMPACT_ATOMS: atom_id res chain seq x y z
N MET A 1 5.87 -18.94 19.93
CA MET A 1 5.90 -19.69 18.68
C MET A 1 7.28 -20.31 18.54
N SER A 2 7.36 -21.60 18.24
CA SER A 2 8.61 -22.27 17.89
C SER A 2 9.06 -21.86 16.48
N GLU A 3 10.29 -22.18 16.11
CA GLU A 3 10.80 -21.93 14.75
C GLU A 3 9.98 -22.66 13.68
N GLU A 4 9.62 -23.92 13.94
CA GLU A 4 8.82 -24.73 13.00
C GLU A 4 7.41 -24.16 12.81
N GLU A 5 6.76 -23.74 13.89
CA GLU A 5 5.45 -23.09 13.82
C GLU A 5 5.54 -21.77 13.03
N ALA A 6 6.62 -21.01 13.23
CA ALA A 6 6.85 -19.76 12.50
C ALA A 6 7.06 -20.00 11.00
N PHE A 7 7.83 -21.04 10.66
CA PHE A 7 8.05 -21.45 9.29
C PHE A 7 6.74 -21.82 8.60
N TRP A 8 5.91 -22.68 9.20
CA TRP A 8 4.65 -23.08 8.58
C TRP A 8 3.65 -21.92 8.49
N THR A 9 3.60 -21.05 9.50
CA THR A 9 2.80 -19.83 9.44
C THR A 9 3.23 -18.94 8.28
N PHE A 10 4.53 -18.78 8.06
CA PHE A 10 5.06 -18.03 6.92
C PHE A 10 4.72 -18.69 5.59
N VAL A 11 4.85 -20.02 5.46
CA VAL A 11 4.46 -20.74 4.25
C VAL A 11 2.97 -20.50 3.95
N THR A 12 2.08 -20.70 4.92
CA THR A 12 0.64 -20.46 4.75
C THR A 12 0.32 -19.01 4.37
N LEU A 13 1.03 -18.04 4.96
CA LEU A 13 0.87 -16.64 4.63
C LEU A 13 1.17 -16.37 3.14
N ILE A 14 2.26 -16.93 2.62
CA ILE A 14 2.71 -16.70 1.24
C ILE A 14 1.88 -17.51 0.23
N THR A 15 1.48 -18.73 0.56
CA THR A 15 0.83 -19.64 -0.41
C THR A 15 -0.70 -19.59 -0.38
N GLU A 16 -1.30 -19.29 0.77
CA GLU A 16 -2.76 -19.38 0.95
C GLU A 16 -3.44 -18.02 1.21
N ILE A 17 -2.79 -17.12 1.96
CA ILE A 17 -3.41 -15.86 2.40
C ILE A 17 -3.17 -14.73 1.40
N LEU A 18 -1.91 -14.58 0.98
CA LEU A 18 -1.52 -13.58 -0.02
C LEU A 18 -1.82 -14.10 -1.43
N PRO A 19 -2.16 -13.20 -2.37
CA PRO A 19 -2.41 -13.59 -3.74
C PRO A 19 -1.12 -14.13 -4.39
N PRO A 20 -1.27 -14.95 -5.44
CA PRO A 20 -0.12 -15.48 -6.17
C PRO A 20 0.71 -14.34 -6.78
N ASN A 21 1.98 -14.62 -7.06
CA ASN A 21 2.89 -13.75 -7.79
C ASN A 21 3.25 -12.41 -7.08
N ILE A 22 2.94 -12.22 -5.79
CA ILE A 22 3.45 -11.04 -5.04
C ILE A 22 4.98 -11.07 -4.97
N TYR A 23 5.54 -12.21 -4.56
CA TYR A 23 6.99 -12.40 -4.36
C TYR A 23 7.67 -13.17 -5.50
N ASP A 24 7.02 -13.26 -6.66
CA ASP A 24 7.66 -13.82 -7.86
C ASP A 24 8.67 -12.84 -8.46
N VAL A 25 9.58 -13.32 -9.31
CA VAL A 25 10.62 -12.51 -9.99
C VAL A 25 10.02 -11.33 -10.76
N THR A 26 8.83 -11.51 -11.31
CA THR A 26 8.10 -10.48 -12.07
C THR A 26 7.31 -9.50 -11.18
N MET A 27 7.05 -9.88 -9.92
CA MET A 27 6.23 -9.13 -8.96
C MET A 27 4.86 -8.71 -9.53
N GLU A 28 4.30 -9.51 -10.43
CA GLU A 28 3.03 -9.22 -11.10
C GLU A 28 1.90 -8.96 -10.09
N GLY A 29 1.80 -9.78 -9.04
CA GLY A 29 0.80 -9.62 -7.99
C GLY A 29 0.92 -8.29 -7.27
N THR A 30 2.15 -7.86 -6.97
CA THR A 30 2.41 -6.57 -6.33
C THR A 30 1.99 -5.40 -7.22
N ASN A 31 2.27 -5.48 -8.52
CA ASN A 31 1.86 -4.43 -9.48
C ASN A 31 0.34 -4.34 -9.60
N ILE A 32 -0.36 -5.48 -9.62
CA ILE A 32 -1.82 -5.52 -9.60
C ILE A 32 -2.35 -4.84 -8.33
N ASP A 33 -1.83 -5.21 -7.16
CA ASP A 33 -2.24 -4.62 -5.88
C ASP A 33 -1.98 -3.10 -5.84
N GLN A 34 -0.87 -2.63 -6.43
CA GLN A 34 -0.63 -1.19 -6.53
C GLN A 34 -1.68 -0.48 -7.39
N ASN A 35 -2.02 -1.03 -8.55
CA ASN A 35 -3.05 -0.44 -9.40
C ASN A 35 -4.40 -0.42 -8.69
N VAL A 36 -4.75 -1.50 -7.98
CA VAL A 36 -5.97 -1.57 -7.17
C VAL A 36 -5.96 -0.49 -6.07
N LEU A 37 -4.84 -0.30 -5.36
CA LEU A 37 -4.73 0.74 -4.34
C LEU A 37 -4.86 2.14 -4.95
N MET A 38 -4.16 2.42 -6.04
CA MET A 38 -4.21 3.71 -6.74
C MET A 38 -5.63 4.02 -7.21
N HIS A 39 -6.32 3.03 -7.77
CA HIS A 39 -7.72 3.16 -8.15
C HIS A 39 -8.61 3.46 -6.93
N LEU A 40 -8.46 2.72 -5.83
CA LEU A 40 -9.21 2.94 -4.59
C LEU A 40 -8.99 4.34 -3.99
N ILE A 41 -7.76 4.85 -4.06
CA ILE A 41 -7.44 6.22 -3.62
C ILE A 41 -8.13 7.24 -4.53
N SER A 42 -8.09 7.05 -5.86
CA SER A 42 -8.75 7.94 -6.81
C SER A 42 -10.26 8.05 -6.56
N GLU A 43 -10.90 6.94 -6.18
CA GLU A 43 -12.35 6.87 -5.91
C GLU A 43 -12.72 7.39 -4.51
N ARG A 44 -11.96 7.01 -3.47
CA ARG A 44 -12.32 7.31 -2.06
C ARG A 44 -11.71 8.59 -1.51
N HIS A 45 -10.56 9.02 -2.05
CA HIS A 45 -9.83 10.22 -1.64
C HIS A 45 -9.45 11.06 -2.86
N PRO A 46 -10.43 11.59 -3.63
CA PRO A 46 -10.17 12.29 -4.89
C PRO A 46 -9.32 13.56 -4.69
N LEU A 47 -9.40 14.20 -3.52
CA LEU A 47 -8.56 15.36 -3.19
C LEU A 47 -7.09 14.96 -3.02
N VAL A 48 -6.82 13.86 -2.33
CA VAL A 48 -5.47 13.30 -2.16
C VAL A 48 -4.93 12.85 -3.52
N TRP A 49 -5.75 12.15 -4.32
CA TRP A 49 -5.40 11.78 -5.69
C TRP A 49 -5.00 12.99 -6.53
N ASN A 50 -5.81 14.06 -6.53
CA ASN A 50 -5.50 15.27 -7.29
C ASN A 50 -4.25 16.01 -6.78
N ARG A 51 -3.81 15.79 -5.54
CA ARG A 51 -2.50 16.28 -5.09
C ARG A 51 -1.34 15.44 -5.61
N MET A 52 -1.51 14.12 -5.69
CA MET A 52 -0.48 13.21 -6.18
C MET A 52 -0.36 13.21 -7.71
N SER A 53 -1.47 13.39 -8.42
CA SER A 53 -1.51 13.50 -9.87
C SER A 53 -2.48 14.61 -10.31
N PRO A 54 -2.01 15.87 -10.32
CA PRO A 54 -2.86 17.02 -10.62
C PRO A 54 -3.47 16.95 -12.02
N GLY A 55 -4.81 16.96 -12.08
CA GLY A 55 -5.54 17.02 -13.34
C GLY A 55 -5.57 15.73 -14.17
N GLN A 56 -5.08 14.61 -13.64
CA GLN A 56 -5.18 13.30 -14.29
C GLN A 56 -6.15 12.38 -13.54
N SER A 57 -6.90 11.56 -14.28
CA SER A 57 -7.66 10.45 -13.71
C SER A 57 -6.77 9.20 -13.59
N PHE A 58 -7.17 8.26 -12.75
CA PHE A 58 -6.49 6.95 -12.65
C PHE A 58 -6.28 6.29 -14.02
N TRP A 59 -7.32 6.25 -14.86
CA TRP A 59 -7.25 5.64 -16.19
C TRP A 59 -6.28 6.36 -17.14
N ALA A 60 -6.16 7.68 -17.02
CA ALA A 60 -5.20 8.46 -17.82
C ALA A 60 -3.74 8.21 -17.39
N CYS A 61 -3.52 7.90 -16.10
CA CYS A 61 -2.22 7.47 -15.57
C CYS A 61 -1.89 6.04 -16.00
N GLU A 62 -2.87 5.12 -15.97
CA GLU A 62 -2.68 3.71 -16.33
C GLU A 62 -2.34 3.50 -17.81
N GLU A 63 -2.91 4.32 -18.71
CA GLU A 63 -2.63 4.25 -20.14
C GLU A 63 -1.19 4.66 -20.51
N GLN A 64 -0.52 5.43 -19.63
CA GLN A 64 0.86 5.85 -19.85
C GLN A 64 1.81 4.69 -19.54
N GLN A 65 2.44 4.14 -20.59
CA GLN A 65 3.32 2.97 -20.50
C GLN A 65 4.52 3.14 -19.55
N GLU A 66 5.02 4.37 -19.37
CA GLU A 66 6.15 4.65 -18.47
C GLU A 66 5.85 5.88 -17.60
N GLY A 67 5.97 5.73 -16.28
CA GLY A 67 5.91 6.84 -15.32
C GLY A 67 4.53 7.45 -15.08
N GLY A 68 3.44 6.81 -15.53
CA GLY A 68 2.08 7.33 -15.39
C GLY A 68 1.55 7.34 -13.96
N MET A 69 1.93 6.35 -13.14
CA MET A 69 1.49 6.27 -11.76
C MET A 69 2.23 7.27 -10.87
N PRO A 70 1.57 7.86 -9.86
CA PRO A 70 2.23 8.82 -8.98
C PRO A 70 3.40 8.17 -8.23
N THR A 71 4.44 8.95 -7.92
CA THR A 71 5.68 8.45 -7.29
C THR A 71 5.44 7.73 -5.96
N CYS A 72 4.35 8.06 -5.25
CA CYS A 72 3.94 7.36 -4.03
C CYS A 72 3.72 5.86 -4.20
N SER A 73 3.38 5.40 -5.42
CA SER A 73 3.19 3.97 -5.76
C SER A 73 4.42 3.12 -5.41
N LEU A 74 5.62 3.69 -5.45
CA LEU A 74 6.86 3.02 -5.06
C LEU A 74 6.91 2.74 -3.56
N VAL A 75 6.45 3.68 -2.72
CA VAL A 75 6.39 3.52 -1.25
C VAL A 75 5.33 2.51 -0.87
N THR A 76 4.15 2.63 -1.48
CA THR A 76 3.01 1.77 -1.16
C THR A 76 3.24 0.34 -1.65
N SER A 77 4.04 0.13 -2.70
CA SER A 77 4.54 -1.21 -3.08
C SER A 77 5.29 -1.87 -1.94
N HIS A 78 6.20 -1.12 -1.32
CA HIS A 78 7.00 -1.60 -0.21
C HIS A 78 6.14 -1.93 1.02
N TRP A 79 5.06 -1.20 1.27
CA TRP A 79 4.13 -1.51 2.39
C TRP A 79 3.53 -2.90 2.27
N PHE A 80 3.13 -3.30 1.07
CA PHE A 80 2.48 -4.59 0.82
C PHE A 80 3.50 -5.73 0.89
N LEU A 81 4.69 -5.53 0.31
CA LEU A 81 5.78 -6.51 0.34
C LEU A 81 6.34 -6.78 1.74
N THR A 82 6.24 -5.81 2.65
CA THR A 82 6.72 -5.93 4.03
C THR A 82 5.60 -6.12 5.04
N LEU A 83 4.35 -6.17 4.58
CA LEU A 83 3.16 -6.26 5.43
C LEU A 83 3.19 -5.21 6.56
N TYR A 84 3.58 -3.99 6.22
CA TYR A 84 3.73 -2.82 7.10
C TYR A 84 4.85 -2.89 8.15
N ILE A 85 5.69 -3.93 8.15
CA ILE A 85 6.91 -3.95 8.98
C ILE A 85 7.79 -2.76 8.59
N ASN A 86 8.33 -2.06 9.61
CA ASN A 86 9.13 -0.83 9.47
C ASN A 86 8.37 0.39 8.91
N ILE A 87 7.05 0.30 8.73
CA ILE A 87 6.19 1.41 8.33
C ILE A 87 5.39 1.91 9.54
N LEU A 88 4.81 0.99 10.31
CA LEU A 88 4.03 1.28 11.51
C LEU A 88 4.76 0.83 12.78
N PRO A 89 4.44 1.38 13.95
CA PRO A 89 4.89 0.84 15.23
C PRO A 89 4.52 -0.65 15.36
N ILE A 90 5.38 -1.43 16.01
CA ILE A 90 5.22 -2.90 16.09
C ILE A 90 3.85 -3.32 16.65
N GLU A 91 3.31 -2.58 17.62
CA GLU A 91 1.98 -2.85 18.18
C GLU A 91 0.89 -2.76 17.11
N SER A 92 0.96 -1.74 16.25
CA SER A 92 0.05 -1.55 15.13
C SER A 92 0.22 -2.64 14.07
N VAL A 93 1.47 -3.01 13.74
CA VAL A 93 1.76 -4.10 12.80
C VAL A 93 1.14 -5.41 13.26
N LEU A 94 1.27 -5.75 14.54
CA LEU A 94 0.66 -6.97 15.10
C LEU A 94 -0.86 -6.95 14.98
N ARG A 95 -1.53 -5.81 15.16
CA ARG A 95 -2.98 -5.68 14.92
C ARG A 95 -3.36 -5.84 13.47
N VAL A 96 -2.56 -5.30 12.55
CA VAL A 96 -2.77 -5.51 11.11
C VAL A 96 -2.65 -6.99 10.78
N TRP A 97 -1.69 -7.69 11.39
CA TRP A 97 -1.48 -9.12 11.18
C TRP A 97 -2.61 -9.96 11.77
N ASP A 98 -3.12 -9.65 12.97
CA ASP A 98 -4.30 -10.31 13.54
C ASP A 98 -5.47 -10.28 12.56
N CYS A 99 -5.76 -9.10 11.99
CA CYS A 99 -6.81 -8.93 10.99
C CYS A 99 -6.47 -9.62 9.67
N LEU A 100 -5.22 -9.59 9.21
CA LEU A 100 -4.77 -10.24 7.97
C LEU A 100 -4.99 -11.76 8.03
N PHE A 101 -4.62 -12.40 9.14
CA PHE A 101 -4.82 -13.85 9.31
C PHE A 101 -6.30 -14.23 9.45
N TYR A 102 -7.17 -13.31 9.88
CA TYR A 102 -8.59 -13.57 10.06
C TYR A 102 -9.44 -13.24 8.82
N GLU A 103 -9.25 -12.06 8.21
CA GLU A 103 -10.06 -11.52 7.11
C GLU A 103 -9.37 -11.66 5.73
N GLY A 104 -8.06 -11.90 5.72
CA GLY A 104 -7.26 -11.98 4.50
C GLY A 104 -6.72 -10.63 4.00
N GLN A 105 -6.14 -10.67 2.79
CA GLN A 105 -5.36 -9.57 2.20
C GLN A 105 -6.09 -8.22 2.06
N THR A 106 -7.43 -8.19 2.03
CA THR A 106 -8.20 -6.93 1.89
C THR A 106 -7.92 -5.94 3.02
N VAL A 107 -7.46 -6.44 4.17
CA VAL A 107 -6.99 -5.64 5.31
C VAL A 107 -5.84 -4.73 4.91
N LEU A 108 -4.91 -5.18 4.07
CA LEU A 108 -3.76 -4.38 3.65
C LEU A 108 -4.21 -3.11 2.92
N PHE A 109 -5.19 -3.21 2.03
CA PHE A 109 -5.76 -2.05 1.35
C PHE A 109 -6.47 -1.09 2.31
N ARG A 110 -7.22 -1.63 3.27
CA ARG A 110 -7.93 -0.81 4.28
C ARG A 110 -6.94 -0.04 5.15
N VAL A 111 -5.84 -0.66 5.54
CA VAL A 111 -4.77 -0.01 6.30
C VAL A 111 -4.11 1.08 5.47
N ALA A 112 -3.76 0.83 4.20
CA ALA A 112 -3.19 1.84 3.31
C ALA A 112 -4.12 3.06 3.17
N LEU A 113 -5.40 2.84 2.88
CA LEU A 113 -6.40 3.91 2.79
C LEU A 113 -6.52 4.68 4.11
N GLY A 114 -6.47 3.97 5.24
CA GLY A 114 -6.43 4.59 6.57
C GLY A 114 -5.23 5.52 6.75
N ILE A 115 -4.03 5.09 6.35
CA ILE A 115 -2.80 5.91 6.42
C ILE A 115 -2.95 7.17 5.55
N PHE A 116 -3.45 7.04 4.31
CA PHE A 116 -3.71 8.20 3.45
C PHE A 116 -4.74 9.16 4.05
N LYS A 117 -5.79 8.63 4.67
CA LYS A 117 -6.81 9.45 5.33
C LYS A 117 -6.27 10.18 6.55
N LEU A 118 -5.42 9.55 7.36
CA LEU A 118 -4.81 10.18 8.53
C LEU A 118 -3.87 11.32 8.14
N ASN A 119 -3.14 11.17 7.03
CA ASN A 119 -2.20 12.18 6.54
C ASN A 119 -2.83 13.16 5.54
N GLU A 120 -4.14 13.08 5.28
CA GLU A 120 -4.81 13.88 4.25
C GLU A 120 -4.57 15.38 4.41
N SER A 121 -4.61 15.92 5.64
CA SER A 121 -4.35 17.34 5.89
C SER A 121 -2.93 17.76 5.52
N ASN A 122 -1.94 16.90 5.79
CA ASN A 122 -0.54 17.19 5.50
C ASN A 122 -0.28 17.09 4.00
N ILE A 123 -0.80 16.04 3.37
CA ILE A 123 -0.73 15.84 1.91
C ILE A 123 -1.36 17.02 1.16
N LEU A 124 -2.48 17.57 1.65
CA LEU A 124 -3.15 18.72 1.02
C LEU A 124 -2.43 20.06 1.26
N ALA A 125 -1.57 20.14 2.27
CA ALA A 125 -0.77 21.33 2.60
C ALA A 125 0.51 21.43 1.77
N VAL A 126 0.92 20.33 1.16
CA VAL A 126 2.07 20.23 0.27
C VAL A 126 1.72 20.79 -1.13
N ASP A 127 2.69 21.50 -1.73
CA ASP A 127 2.54 22.10 -3.06
C ASP A 127 3.06 21.19 -4.18
N ASP A 128 4.15 20.44 -3.94
CA ASP A 128 4.76 19.53 -4.92
C ASP A 128 4.25 18.08 -4.75
N PRO A 129 3.67 17.45 -5.80
CA PRO A 129 3.30 16.04 -5.77
C PRO A 129 4.43 15.09 -5.32
N LEU A 130 5.69 15.44 -5.57
CA LEU A 130 6.85 14.65 -5.14
C LEU A 130 7.07 14.69 -3.62
N GLU A 131 6.64 15.74 -2.93
CA GLU A 131 6.75 15.85 -1.47
C GLU A 131 5.70 14.96 -0.76
N VAL A 132 4.60 14.62 -1.42
CA VAL A 132 3.60 13.66 -0.89
C VAL A 132 4.23 12.30 -0.59
N PHE A 133 5.23 11.89 -1.39
CA PHE A 133 6.03 10.68 -1.15
C PHE A 133 6.72 10.71 0.22
N GLN A 134 7.23 11.87 0.65
CA GLN A 134 7.98 12.01 1.89
C GLN A 134 7.05 11.90 3.11
N GLU A 135 5.88 12.54 3.02
CA GLU A 135 4.85 12.51 4.07
C GLU A 135 4.35 11.09 4.35
N ILE A 136 4.15 10.30 3.29
CA ILE A 136 3.69 8.91 3.47
C ILE A 136 4.82 7.95 3.85
N GLN A 137 6.09 8.26 3.55
CA GLN A 137 7.20 7.36 3.85
C GLN A 137 7.45 7.23 5.36
N GLN A 138 7.15 8.28 6.14
CA GLN A 138 7.17 8.26 7.60
C GLN A 138 5.79 8.60 8.14
N PRO A 139 4.83 7.66 8.12
CA PRO A 139 3.53 7.93 8.69
C PRO A 139 3.72 8.18 10.19
N HIS A 140 3.49 9.42 10.64
CA HIS A 140 3.51 9.79 12.04
C HIS A 140 2.25 9.21 12.73
N ALA A 141 2.23 7.90 12.91
CA ALA A 141 1.18 7.14 13.60
C ALA A 141 1.74 6.42 14.83
#